data_AF-A0A942EE14-F1
#
_entry.id   AF-A0A942EE14-F1
#
_cell.length_a   1.000
_cell.length_b   1.000
_cell.length_c   1.000
_cell.angle_alpha   90.00
_cell.angle_beta   90.00
_cell.angle_gamma   90.00
#
_symmetry.space_group_name_H-M   'P 1'
#
loop_
_entity.id
_entity.type
_entity.pdbx_description
1 polymer ?
#
loop_
_entity_poly.entity_id
_entity_poly.type
_entity_poly.pdbx_seq_one_letter_code
_entity_poly.pdbx_strand_id
1 'polypeptide(L)' 'MTTFHWIHIIAGVWLAFVNFMPFLTEGMLMFNNVTIGIIVAIYNAYMLFAHNKTDAKAKS' A
#
# COMPACT_ATOMS: atom_id res chain seq x y z
N MET A 1 9.59 2.98 11.46
CA MET A 1 8.45 3.91 11.30
C MET A 1 8.45 4.66 9.95
N THR A 2 9.52 4.67 9.16
CA THR A 2 9.59 5.45 7.89
C THR A 2 9.26 4.63 6.64
N THR A 3 9.71 3.37 6.54
CA THR A 3 9.58 2.56 5.31
C THR A 3 8.13 2.38 4.84
N PHE A 4 7.20 2.18 5.76
CA PHE A 4 5.77 2.03 5.44
C PHE A 4 5.17 3.32 4.86
N HIS A 5 5.51 4.46 5.46
CA HIS A 5 5.01 5.77 5.04
C HIS A 5 5.51 6.11 3.63
N TRP A 6 6.78 5.82 3.34
CA TRP A 6 7.36 5.99 2.01
C TRP A 6 6.71 5.10 0.95
N ILE A 7 6.44 3.82 1.24
CA ILE A 7 5.73 2.92 0.31
C ILE A 7 4.32 3.44 0.01
N HIS A 8 3.59 3.92 1.03
CA HIS A 8 2.26 4.47 0.84
C HIS A 8 2.26 5.75 0.01
N ILE A 9 3.23 6.64 0.24
CA ILE A 9 3.40 7.87 -0.55
C ILE A 9 3.78 7.54 -1.99
N ILE A 10 4.75 6.65 -2.22
CA ILE A 10 5.16 6.26 -3.58
C ILE A 10 3.99 5.59 -4.33
N ALA A 11 3.23 4.72 -3.66
CA ALA A 11 2.04 4.10 -4.24
C ALA A 11 0.95 5.14 -4.55
N GLY A 12 0.70 6.10 -3.65
CA GLY A 12 -0.26 7.18 -3.88
C GLY A 12 0.12 8.10 -5.04
N VAL A 13 1.40 8.48 -5.13
CA VAL A 13 1.93 9.28 -6.24
C VAL A 13 1.84 8.51 -7.56
N TRP A 14 2.13 7.21 -7.57
CA TRP A 14 1.96 6.36 -8.75
C TRP A 14 0.50 6.28 -9.19
N LEU A 15 -0.44 6.05 -8.26
CA LEU A 15 -1.88 6.03 -8.55
C LEU A 15 -2.38 7.34 -9.16
N ALA A 16 -1.93 8.48 -8.61
CA ALA A 16 -2.25 9.80 -9.15
C ALA A 16 -1.62 9.99 -10.55
N PHE A 17 -0.35 9.61 -10.72
CA PHE A 17 0.37 9.77 -11.98
C PHE A 17 -0.23 8.94 -13.12
N VAL A 18 -0.60 7.68 -12.85
CA VAL A 18 -1.20 6.80 -13.85
C VAL A 18 -2.59 7.29 -14.26
N ASN A 19 -3.32 7.99 -13.38
CA ASN A 19 -4.60 8.62 -13.70
C ASN A 19 -4.46 9.85 -14.63
N PHE A 20 -3.34 10.56 -14.56
CA PHE A 20 -3.04 11.72 -15.44
C PHE A 20 -2.48 11.32 -16.81
N MET A 21 -2.02 10.09 -16.97
CA MET A 21 -1.41 9.57 -18.20
C MET A 21 -2.48 8.79 -19.00
N PRO A 22 -2.85 9.22 -20.23
CA PRO A 22 -3.89 8.57 -21.05
C PRO A 22 -3.40 7.27 -21.72
N PHE A 23 -2.57 6.49 -21.03
CA PHE A 23 -1.95 5.26 -21.56
C PHE A 23 -2.82 4.01 -21.31
N LEU A 24 -3.82 4.09 -20.42
CA LEU A 24 -4.66 2.95 -20.03
C LEU A 24 -6.15 3.30 -20.12
N THR A 25 -6.92 2.39 -20.70
CA THR A 25 -8.40 2.45 -20.73
C THR A 25 -8.96 2.50 -19.30
N GLU A 26 -10.03 3.27 -19.08
CA GLU A 26 -10.61 3.57 -17.76
C GLU A 26 -10.82 2.33 -16.86
N GLY A 27 -11.28 1.21 -17.43
CA GLY A 27 -11.46 -0.04 -16.70
C GLY A 27 -10.15 -0.70 -16.21
N MET A 28 -9.09 -0.65 -17.04
CA MET A 28 -7.76 -1.13 -16.67
C MET A 28 -7.11 -0.23 -15.61
N LEU A 29 -7.39 1.07 -15.67
CA LEU A 29 -6.87 2.07 -14.75
C LEU A 29 -7.48 1.90 -13.34
N MET A 30 -8.79 1.67 -13.27
CA MET A 30 -9.47 1.33 -12.01
C MET A 30 -8.93 0.02 -11.42
N PHE A 31 -8.74 -1.02 -12.25
CA PHE A 31 -8.23 -2.32 -11.79
C PHE A 31 -6.79 -2.24 -11.27
N ASN A 32 -5.92 -1.51 -11.96
CA ASN A 32 -4.56 -1.23 -11.52
C ASN A 32 -4.57 -0.52 -10.17
N ASN A 33 -5.42 0.51 -10.04
CA ASN A 33 -5.47 1.34 -8.85
C ASN A 33 -5.95 0.57 -7.62
N VAL A 34 -7.01 -0.21 -7.77
CA VAL A 34 -7.56 -1.06 -6.71
C VAL A 34 -6.55 -2.14 -6.30
N THR A 35 -5.84 -2.74 -7.26
CA THR A 35 -4.84 -3.77 -6.98
C THR A 35 -3.69 -3.23 -6.14
N ILE A 36 -3.12 -2.08 -6.50
CA ILE A 36 -2.05 -1.44 -5.73
C ILE A 36 -2.55 -1.05 -4.34
N GLY A 37 -3.77 -0.50 -4.23
CA GLY A 37 -4.38 -0.16 -2.94
C GLY A 37 -4.53 -1.36 -2.02
N ILE A 38 -5.00 -2.50 -2.53
CA ILE A 38 -5.15 -3.75 -1.78
C ILE A 38 -3.79 -4.27 -1.31
N ILE A 39 -2.76 -4.28 -2.17
CA ILE A 39 -1.42 -4.74 -1.80
C ILE A 39 -0.86 -3.90 -0.64
N VAL A 40 -0.97 -2.57 -0.73
CA VAL A 40 -0.49 -1.66 0.34
C VAL A 40 -1.28 -1.85 1.63
N ALA A 41 -2.61 -2.02 1.54
CA ALA A 41 -3.46 -2.27 2.70
C ALA A 41 -3.16 -3.61 3.38
N ILE A 42 -2.92 -4.68 2.60
CA ILE A 42 -2.53 -5.99 3.13
C ILE A 42 -1.14 -5.90 3.77
N TYR A 43 -0.18 -5.21 3.15
CA TYR A 43 1.16 -5.03 3.74
C TYR A 43 1.10 -4.21 5.04
N ASN A 44 0.24 -3.19 5.08
CA ASN A 44 -0.05 -2.43 6.30
C ASN A 44 -0.63 -3.32 7.39
N ALA A 45 -1.67 -4.07 7.06
CA ALA A 45 -2.34 -4.97 7.99
C ALA A 45 -1.38 -6.07 8.46
N TYR A 46 -0.58 -6.66 7.58
CA TYR A 46 0.45 -7.64 7.96
C TYR A 46 1.46 -7.03 8.92
N MET A 47 1.95 -5.82 8.67
CA MET A 47 2.89 -5.18 9.59
C MET A 47 2.22 -4.84 10.94
N LEU A 48 0.97 -4.38 10.95
CA LEU A 48 0.20 -4.09 12.17
C LEU A 48 -0.15 -5.33 12.97
N PHE A 49 -0.52 -6.44 12.32
CA PHE A 49 -1.01 -7.65 12.97
C PHE A 49 0.08 -8.71 13.21
N ALA A 50 1.09 -8.81 12.34
CA ALA A 50 2.17 -9.77 12.48
C ALA A 50 3.31 -9.20 13.33
N HIS A 51 3.66 -7.91 13.17
CA HIS A 51 4.79 -7.31 13.89
C HIS A 51 4.43 -6.90 15.34
N ASN A 52 3.17 -6.53 15.62
CA ASN A 52 2.74 -6.30 17.01
C ASN A 52 2.63 -7.60 17.84
N LYS A 53 2.53 -8.77 17.22
CA LYS A 53 2.53 -10.05 17.96
C LYS A 53 3.91 -10.44 18.47
N THR A 54 4.98 -9.94 17.85
CA THR A 54 6.35 -10.12 18.33
C THR A 54 6.69 -9.20 19.51
N ASP A 55 6.09 -8.00 19.59
CA ASP A 55 6.28 -7.09 20.72
C ASP A 55 5.51 -7.49 21.99
N ALA A 56 4.37 -8.19 21.86
CA ALA A 56 3.58 -8.65 23.01
C ALA A 56 4.25 -9.78 23.83
N LYS A 57 5.44 -10.26 23.44
CA LYS A 57 6.22 -11.28 24.17
C LYS A 57 7.52 -10.76 24.78
N ALA A 58 7.81 -9.46 24.68
CA ALA A 58 9.05 -8.84 25.18
C ALA A 58 8.84 -7.98 26.44
N LYS A 59 7.77 -8.24 27.22
CA LYS A 59 7.62 -7.68 28.57
C LYS A 59 7.35 -8.82 29.56
N SER A 60 8.44 -9.54 29.87
CA SER A 60 8.59 -10.33 31.10
C SER A 60 8.99 -9.41 32.24
#